data_AF-A0A4Q3KIZ0-F1
#
_entry.id   AF-A0A4Q3KIZ0-F1
#
_cell.length_a   1.000
_cell.length_b   1.000
_cell.length_c   1.000
_cell.angle_alpha   90.00
_cell.angle_beta   90.00
_cell.angle_gamma   90.00
#
_symmetry.space_group_name_H-M   'P 1'
#
loop_
_entity.id
_entity.type
_entity.pdbx_description
1 polymer ?
#
loop_
_entity_poly.entity_id
_entity_poly.type
_entity_poly.pdbx_seq_one_letter_code
_entity_poly.pdbx_strand_id
1 'polypeptide(L)'
;MTADQDEATSWRLPGRLQLPEPVWRVRHRWVTSVLLLHLPVLAAWAVLNHAPISTLATLVVPTVLYLAARSGQHSGGRLRPPPALSSCAAAAGLMACSAFLVAVSGGYIEAHFHFFVMIPIVALYEDWAPFAVAAGIVL
;
A
#
# COMPACT_ATOMS: atom_id res chain seq x y z
N MET A 1 17.99 11.61 -46.07
CA MET A 1 16.66 12.10 -45.63
C MET A 1 15.89 10.94 -45.01
N THR A 2 16.32 10.44 -43.85
CA THR A 2 15.74 9.28 -43.14
C THR A 2 16.11 9.34 -41.65
N ALA A 3 15.99 10.50 -41.02
CA ALA A 3 16.44 10.73 -39.62
C ALA A 3 15.27 11.02 -38.66
N ASP A 4 14.06 10.52 -38.95
CA ASP A 4 12.85 10.98 -38.23
C ASP A 4 11.79 9.88 -38.00
N GLN A 5 12.17 8.59 -37.94
CA GLN A 5 11.19 7.50 -37.69
C GLN A 5 11.40 6.71 -36.40
N ASP A 6 12.43 7.01 -35.61
CA ASP A 6 12.72 6.28 -34.36
C ASP A 6 12.21 6.98 -33.09
N GLU A 7 11.76 8.25 -33.15
CA GLU A 7 11.29 8.99 -31.97
C GLU A 7 9.78 8.85 -31.68
N ALA A 8 8.98 8.43 -32.66
CA ALA A 8 7.52 8.51 -32.59
C ALA A 8 6.82 7.33 -31.88
N THR A 9 7.55 6.31 -31.41
CA THR A 9 6.96 5.13 -30.72
C THR A 9 7.61 4.82 -29.36
N SER A 10 8.18 5.82 -28.68
CA SER A 10 8.62 5.65 -27.29
C SER A 10 7.57 6.06 -26.25
N TRP A 11 6.30 6.23 -26.67
CA TRP A 11 5.15 6.24 -25.75
C TRP A 11 4.96 4.86 -25.13
N ARG A 12 5.93 4.47 -24.31
CA ARG A 12 5.84 3.43 -23.32
C ARG A 12 4.70 3.85 -22.42
N LEU A 13 3.61 3.10 -22.44
CA LEU A 13 2.62 3.15 -21.37
C LEU A 13 3.40 3.13 -20.03
N PRO A 14 3.16 4.09 -19.12
CA PRO A 14 4.06 4.34 -18.01
C PRO A 14 4.16 3.10 -17.10
N GLY A 15 5.39 2.58 -16.98
CA GLY A 15 5.81 1.78 -15.84
C GLY A 15 5.41 0.31 -15.81
N ARG A 16 5.99 -0.50 -16.70
CA ARG A 16 6.45 -1.85 -16.27
C ARG A 16 7.97 -1.85 -16.19
N LEU A 17 8.55 -0.96 -15.38
CA LEU A 17 9.84 -1.34 -14.78
C LEU A 17 9.48 -2.44 -13.79
N GLN A 18 9.54 -3.69 -14.24
CA GLN A 18 9.67 -4.79 -13.30
C GLN A 18 10.99 -4.53 -12.58
N LEU A 19 10.91 -3.86 -11.43
CA LEU A 19 12.04 -3.64 -10.57
C LEU A 19 12.74 -4.98 -10.40
N PRO A 20 14.08 -5.02 -10.49
CA PRO A 20 14.81 -6.23 -10.18
C PRO A 20 14.28 -6.81 -8.89
N GLU A 21 13.87 -8.08 -8.93
CA GLU A 21 13.29 -8.82 -7.81
C GLU A 21 13.98 -8.56 -6.45
N PRO A 22 15.33 -8.45 -6.34
CA PRO A 22 15.98 -8.07 -5.08
C PRO A 22 15.63 -6.66 -4.57
N VAL A 23 15.53 -5.67 -5.46
CA VAL A 23 15.20 -4.28 -5.10
C VAL A 23 13.74 -4.17 -4.65
N TRP A 24 12.82 -4.81 -5.39
CA TRP A 24 11.41 -4.88 -5.00
C TRP A 24 11.26 -5.49 -3.61
N ARG A 25 11.96 -6.59 -3.32
CA ARG A 25 11.85 -7.29 -2.03
C ARG A 25 12.28 -6.42 -0.85
N VAL A 26 13.34 -5.62 -1.01
CA VAL A 26 13.78 -4.67 0.04
C VAL A 26 12.71 -3.63 0.29
N ARG A 27 12.23 -2.95 -0.76
CA ARG A 27 11.19 -1.91 -0.67
C ARG A 27 9.89 -2.46 -0.10
N HIS A 28 9.46 -3.60 -0.61
CA HIS A 28 8.26 -4.29 -0.16
C HIS A 28 8.37 -4.71 1.31
N ARG A 29 9.55 -5.13 1.79
CA ARG A 29 9.78 -5.40 3.21
C ARG A 29 9.64 -4.15 4.07
N TRP A 30 10.19 -3.02 3.65
CA TRP A 30 10.03 -1.74 4.36
C TRP A 30 8.55 -1.34 4.48
N VAL A 31 7.83 -1.32 3.35
CA VAL A 31 6.41 -0.95 3.33
C VAL A 31 5.56 -1.91 4.17
N THR A 32 5.79 -3.22 4.05
CA THR A 32 5.03 -4.21 4.84
C THR A 32 5.40 -4.19 6.32
N SER A 33 6.64 -3.83 6.69
CA SER A 33 7.01 -3.58 8.09
C SER A 33 6.27 -2.36 8.67
N VAL A 34 6.14 -1.27 7.90
CA VAL A 34 5.35 -0.12 8.31
C VAL A 34 3.89 -0.53 8.52
N LEU A 35 3.30 -1.25 7.56
CA LEU A 35 1.92 -1.76 7.68
C LEU A 35 1.76 -2.68 8.90
N LEU A 36 2.69 -3.60 9.13
CA LEU A 36 2.67 -4.48 10.29
C LEU A 36 2.71 -3.69 11.60
N LEU A 37 3.54 -2.64 11.68
CA LEU A 37 3.63 -1.79 12.87
C LEU A 37 2.35 -0.99 13.11
N HIS A 38 1.63 -0.59 12.06
CA HIS A 38 0.35 0.11 12.20
C HIS A 38 -0.71 -0.76 12.89
N LEU A 39 -0.78 -2.06 12.61
CA LEU A 39 -1.80 -2.94 13.18
C LEU A 39 -1.86 -2.91 14.73
N PRO A 40 -0.78 -3.19 15.48
CA PRO A 40 -0.79 -3.14 16.94
C PRO A 40 -0.93 -1.70 17.47
N VAL A 41 -0.34 -0.71 16.79
CA VAL A 41 -0.45 0.70 17.19
C VAL A 41 -1.90 1.17 17.12
N LEU A 42 -2.59 0.86 16.02
CA LEU A 42 -3.99 1.22 15.84
C LEU A 42 -4.92 0.42 16.76
N ALA A 43 -4.63 -0.86 16.99
CA ALA A 43 -5.38 -1.66 17.97
C ALA A 43 -5.26 -1.08 19.38
N ALA A 44 -4.03 -0.75 19.83
CA ALA A 44 -3.79 -0.10 21.11
C ALA A 44 -4.49 1.27 21.17
N TRP A 45 -4.36 2.09 20.13
CA TRP A 45 -5.00 3.40 20.05
C TRP A 45 -6.53 3.31 20.17
N ALA A 46 -7.15 2.36 19.46
CA ALA A 46 -8.59 2.13 19.52
C ALA A 46 -9.06 1.69 20.91
N VAL A 47 -8.30 0.82 21.58
CA VAL A 47 -8.60 0.39 22.97
C VAL A 47 -8.46 1.56 23.95
N LEU A 48 -7.39 2.34 23.84
CA LEU A 48 -7.13 3.51 24.70
C LEU A 48 -8.20 4.60 24.54
N ASN A 49 -8.77 4.75 23.35
CA ASN A 49 -9.86 5.70 23.07
C ASN A 49 -11.26 5.10 23.28
N HIS A 50 -11.37 3.91 23.89
CA HIS A 50 -12.64 3.22 24.14
C HIS A 50 -13.52 3.09 22.89
N ALA A 51 -12.91 2.85 21.72
CA ALA A 51 -13.62 2.69 20.47
C ALA A 51 -14.59 1.49 20.53
N PRO A 52 -15.76 1.56 19.84
CA PRO A 52 -16.70 0.46 19.85
C PRO A 52 -16.11 -0.78 19.17
N ILE A 53 -16.61 -1.95 19.55
CA ILE A 53 -16.16 -3.25 19.02
C ILE A 53 -16.34 -3.31 17.49
N SER A 54 -17.40 -2.68 16.96
CA SER A 54 -17.63 -2.56 15.53
C SER A 54 -16.48 -1.86 14.81
N THR A 55 -15.94 -0.79 15.39
CA THR A 55 -14.74 -0.11 14.86
C THR A 55 -13.56 -1.05 14.93
N LEU A 56 -13.25 -1.65 16.09
CA LEU A 56 -12.15 -2.62 16.21
C LEU A 56 -12.22 -3.76 15.19
N ALA A 57 -13.41 -4.28 14.90
CA ALA A 57 -13.61 -5.34 13.92
C ALA A 57 -13.15 -4.94 12.51
N THR A 58 -13.17 -3.64 12.16
CA THR A 58 -12.68 -3.16 10.86
C THR A 58 -11.16 -3.29 10.68
N LEU A 59 -10.37 -3.52 11.77
CA LEU A 59 -8.95 -3.88 11.65
C LEU A 59 -8.71 -5.19 10.89
N VAL A 60 -9.74 -6.02 10.71
CA VAL A 60 -9.65 -7.21 9.88
C VAL A 60 -9.24 -6.86 8.44
N VAL A 61 -9.68 -5.71 7.92
CA VAL A 61 -9.40 -5.29 6.53
C VAL A 61 -7.90 -5.05 6.31
N PRO A 62 -7.22 -4.12 7.04
CA PRO A 62 -5.79 -3.93 6.88
C PRO A 62 -4.98 -5.18 7.26
N THR A 63 -5.48 -6.02 8.18
CA THR A 63 -4.84 -7.29 8.54
C THR A 63 -4.86 -8.28 7.37
N VAL A 64 -6.01 -8.48 6.71
CA VAL A 64 -6.11 -9.35 5.53
C VAL A 64 -5.24 -8.83 4.38
N LEU A 65 -5.23 -7.52 4.17
CA LEU A 65 -4.37 -6.88 3.16
C LEU A 65 -2.87 -7.05 3.47
N TYR A 66 -2.47 -6.98 4.74
CA TYR A 66 -1.12 -7.32 5.17
C TYR A 66 -0.76 -8.77 4.88
N LEU A 67 -1.65 -9.73 5.18
CA LEU A 67 -1.42 -11.14 4.89
C LEU A 67 -1.30 -11.40 3.39
N ALA A 68 -2.17 -10.77 2.59
CA ALA A 68 -2.11 -10.83 1.13
C ALA A 68 -0.79 -10.27 0.59
N ALA A 69 -0.35 -9.11 1.09
CA ALA A 69 0.93 -8.52 0.73
C ALA A 69 2.12 -9.43 1.12
N ARG A 70 2.09 -10.00 2.32
CA ARG A 70 3.17 -10.87 2.82
C ARG A 70 3.28 -12.19 2.07
N SER A 71 2.18 -12.70 1.51
CA SER A 71 2.19 -13.94 0.72
C SER A 71 3.12 -13.86 -0.51
N GLY A 72 3.28 -12.68 -1.12
CA GLY A 72 4.18 -12.46 -2.25
C GLY A 72 5.68 -12.58 -1.93
N GLN A 73 6.07 -12.45 -0.65
CA GLN A 73 7.46 -12.54 -0.19
C GLN A 73 7.96 -13.98 -0.04
N HIS A 74 7.08 -14.88 0.42
CA HIS A 74 7.43 -16.25 0.85
C HIS A 74 7.06 -17.34 -0.15
N SER A 75 6.21 -17.05 -1.15
CA SER A 75 5.83 -18.05 -2.15
C SER A 75 6.96 -18.35 -3.14
N GLY A 76 7.68 -19.44 -2.89
CA GLY A 76 8.55 -20.12 -3.88
C GLY A 76 7.82 -21.16 -4.75
N GLY A 77 6.50 -21.30 -4.60
CA GLY A 77 5.68 -22.28 -5.31
C GLY A 77 4.98 -21.75 -6.58
N ARG A 78 4.30 -22.65 -7.31
CA ARG A 78 3.58 -22.40 -8.58
C ARG A 78 2.47 -21.33 -8.53
N LEU A 79 2.06 -20.88 -7.34
CA LEU A 79 0.97 -19.92 -7.11
C LEU A 79 1.50 -18.56 -6.62
N ARG A 80 2.64 -18.11 -7.15
CA ARG A 80 3.23 -16.83 -6.76
C ARG A 80 2.37 -15.68 -7.31
N PRO A 81 1.73 -14.84 -6.46
CA PRO A 81 1.02 -13.68 -6.96
C PRO A 81 2.00 -12.72 -7.63
N PRO A 82 1.58 -11.97 -8.66
CA PRO A 82 2.45 -11.00 -9.31
C PRO A 82 2.92 -9.95 -8.29
N PRO A 83 4.19 -9.49 -8.35
CA PRO A 83 4.73 -8.50 -7.41
C PRO A 83 3.86 -7.24 -7.28
N ALA A 84 3.27 -6.80 -8.40
CA ALA A 84 2.35 -5.67 -8.44
C ALA A 84 1.11 -5.88 -7.55
N LEU A 85 0.52 -7.08 -7.52
CA LEU A 85 -0.65 -7.35 -6.67
C LEU A 85 -0.29 -7.28 -5.18
N SER A 86 0.90 -7.77 -4.80
CA SER A 86 1.38 -7.68 -3.42
C SER A 86 1.72 -6.24 -3.03
N SER A 87 2.26 -5.44 -3.94
CA SER A 87 2.47 -3.99 -3.75
C SER A 87 1.14 -3.24 -3.60
N CYS A 88 0.14 -3.53 -4.44
CA CYS A 88 -1.19 -2.94 -4.35
C CYS A 88 -1.91 -3.32 -3.05
N ALA A 89 -1.79 -4.58 -2.60
CA ALA A 89 -2.34 -5.02 -1.33
C ALA A 89 -1.69 -4.27 -0.15
N ALA A 90 -0.37 -4.08 -0.18
CA ALA A 90 0.33 -3.30 0.84
C ALA A 90 -0.13 -1.82 0.84
N ALA A 91 -0.27 -1.21 -0.35
CA ALA A 91 -0.75 0.16 -0.50
C ALA A 91 -2.18 0.33 0.03
N ALA A 92 -3.10 -0.55 -0.37
CA ALA A 92 -4.47 -0.57 0.14
C ALA A 92 -4.49 -0.78 1.66
N GLY A 93 -3.63 -1.64 2.21
CA GLY A 93 -3.51 -1.87 3.65
C GLY A 93 -3.13 -0.61 4.42
N LEU A 94 -2.14 0.14 3.93
CA LEU A 94 -1.72 1.41 4.54
C LEU A 94 -2.84 2.48 4.49
N MET A 95 -3.58 2.54 3.38
CA MET A 95 -4.73 3.44 3.29
C MET A 95 -5.89 3.02 4.18
N ALA A 96 -6.15 1.71 4.31
CA ALA A 96 -7.14 1.18 5.24
C ALA A 96 -6.76 1.47 6.71
N CYS A 97 -5.47 1.39 7.05
CA CYS A 97 -4.97 1.84 8.36
C CYS A 97 -5.25 3.32 8.63
N SER A 98 -5.07 4.18 7.61
CA SER A 98 -5.36 5.61 7.73
C SER A 98 -6.86 5.88 7.88
N ALA A 99 -7.71 5.17 7.13
CA ALA A 99 -9.17 5.25 7.26
C ALA A 99 -9.64 4.79 8.65
N PHE A 100 -9.06 3.71 9.18
CA PHE A 100 -9.32 3.24 10.53
C PHE A 100 -8.97 4.29 11.57
N LEU A 101 -7.80 4.93 11.44
CA LEU A 101 -7.36 5.99 12.35
C LEU A 101 -8.36 7.16 12.37
N VAL A 102 -8.85 7.59 11.21
CA VAL A 102 -9.88 8.63 11.10
C VAL A 102 -11.18 8.21 11.81
N ALA A 103 -11.61 6.96 11.61
CA ALA A 103 -12.82 6.43 12.24
C ALA A 103 -12.72 6.40 13.77
N VAL A 104 -11.57 6.00 14.32
CA VAL A 104 -11.32 6.03 15.78
C VAL A 104 -11.21 7.46 16.30
N SER A 105 -10.65 8.36 15.50
CA SER A 105 -10.47 9.78 15.88
C SER A 105 -11.76 10.60 15.79
N GLY A 106 -12.92 10.00 15.51
CA GLY A 106 -14.19 10.74 15.41
C GLY A 106 -14.23 11.75 14.26
N GLY A 107 -13.38 11.59 13.23
CA GLY A 107 -13.40 12.45 12.04
C GLY A 107 -12.59 13.75 12.14
N TYR A 108 -11.70 13.91 13.14
CA TYR A 108 -10.79 15.05 13.20
C TYR A 108 -9.97 15.22 11.90
N ILE A 109 -9.75 16.47 11.50
CA ILE A 109 -9.01 16.79 10.26
C ILE A 109 -7.55 16.36 10.35
N GLU A 110 -6.99 16.37 11.56
CA GLU A 110 -5.61 16.00 11.84
C GLU A 110 -5.36 14.52 11.50
N ALA A 111 -6.36 13.65 11.71
CA ALA A 111 -6.25 12.24 11.35
C ALA A 111 -6.27 12.02 9.83
N HIS A 112 -6.92 12.91 9.06
CA HIS A 112 -6.92 12.84 7.60
C HIS A 112 -5.54 13.15 7.01
N PHE A 113 -4.72 13.94 7.70
CA PHE A 113 -3.35 14.23 7.27
C PHE A 113 -2.50 12.95 7.14
N HIS A 114 -2.83 11.90 7.89
CA HIS A 114 -2.13 10.63 7.87
C HIS A 114 -2.12 9.98 6.48
N PHE A 115 -3.18 10.15 5.68
CA PHE A 115 -3.21 9.66 4.29
C PHE A 115 -2.09 10.27 3.44
N PHE A 116 -1.81 11.57 3.59
CA PHE A 116 -0.73 12.23 2.86
C PHE A 116 0.66 11.75 3.26
N VAL A 117 0.84 11.28 4.50
CA VAL A 117 2.09 10.65 4.95
C VAL A 117 2.26 9.26 4.33
N MET A 118 1.18 8.53 4.09
CA MET A 118 1.24 7.20 3.47
C MET A 118 1.52 7.23 1.97
N ILE A 119 1.14 8.29 1.25
CA ILE A 119 1.35 8.41 -0.20
C ILE A 119 2.83 8.28 -0.60
N PRO A 120 3.80 9.03 -0.01
CA PRO A 120 5.23 8.85 -0.29
C PRO A 120 5.75 7.45 0.04
N ILE A 121 5.23 6.81 1.09
CA ILE A 121 5.62 5.44 1.47
C ILE A 121 5.21 4.46 0.37
N VAL A 122 4.00 4.62 -0.18
CA VAL A 122 3.54 3.82 -1.32
C VAL A 122 4.35 4.13 -2.59
N ALA A 123 4.71 5.40 -2.80
CA ALA A 123 5.53 5.83 -3.94
C ALA A 123 6.93 5.18 -3.96
N LEU A 124 7.41 4.62 -2.85
CA LEU A 124 8.66 3.85 -2.79
C LEU A 124 8.66 2.64 -3.73
N TYR A 125 7.48 2.11 -4.09
CA TYR A 125 7.39 1.06 -5.10
C TYR A 125 7.81 1.52 -6.50
N GLU A 126 7.89 2.84 -6.77
CA GLU A 126 8.20 3.42 -8.08
C GLU A 126 7.36 2.81 -9.22
N ASP A 127 6.13 2.43 -8.89
CA ASP A 127 5.19 1.75 -9.78
C ASP A 127 3.86 2.51 -9.73
N TRP A 128 3.26 2.67 -10.90
CA TRP A 128 1.99 3.38 -11.06
C TRP A 128 0.83 2.63 -10.40
N ALA A 129 0.82 1.30 -10.43
CA ALA A 129 -0.30 0.51 -9.93
C ALA A 129 -0.59 0.71 -8.42
N PRO A 130 0.37 0.52 -7.49
CA PRO A 130 0.12 0.76 -6.06
C PRO A 130 -0.18 2.23 -5.76
N PHE A 131 0.42 3.16 -6.51
CA PHE A 131 0.14 4.58 -6.38
C PHE A 131 -1.31 4.92 -6.78
N ALA A 132 -1.80 4.38 -7.90
CA ALA A 132 -3.18 4.58 -8.35
C ALA A 132 -4.20 4.01 -7.35
N VAL A 133 -3.92 2.84 -6.76
CA VAL A 133 -4.75 2.27 -5.67
C VAL A 133 -4.80 3.21 -4.47
N ALA A 134 -3.64 3.70 -4.04
CA ALA A 134 -3.53 4.62 -2.93
C ALA A 134 -4.28 5.94 -3.18
N ALA A 135 -4.08 6.56 -4.34
CA ALA A 135 -4.75 7.79 -4.73
C ALA A 135 -6.27 7.60 -4.87
N GLY A 136 -6.72 6.50 -5.47
CA GLY A 136 -8.14 6.21 -5.66
C GLY A 136 -8.91 5.92 -4.37
N ILE A 137 -8.24 5.56 -3.27
CA ILE A 137 -8.87 5.43 -1.95
C ILE A 137 -9.05 6.80 -1.27
N VAL A 138 -8.21 7.78 -1.62
CA VAL A 138 -8.17 9.11 -0.98
C VAL A 138 -9.09 10.12 -1.68
N LEU A 139 -9.23 10.02 -3.01
CA LEU A 139 -10.09 10.88 -3.83
C LEU A 139 -11.58 10.51 -3.70
#